data_AF-A0A920R0M3-F1
#
_entry.id   AF-A0A920R0M3-F1
#
_cell.length_a   1.000
_cell.length_b   1.000
_cell.length_c   1.000
_cell.angle_alpha   90.00
_cell.angle_beta   90.00
_cell.angle_gamma   90.00
#
_symmetry.space_group_name_H-M   'P 1'
#
loop_
_entity.id
_entity.type
_entity.pdbx_description
1 polymer ?
#
loop_
_entity_poly.entity_id
_entity_poly.type
_entity_poly.pdbx_seq_one_letter_code
_entity_poly.pdbx_strand_id
1 'polypeptide(L)' 'MGGKLRWELTGGEIIQAVKGDIVWIPRGTVHHIVTEGDEMSLRFAVAMPPAVHVWQDDAKTAT' A
#
# COMPACT_ATOMS: atom_id res chain seq x y z
N MET A 1 13.56 9.37 0.85
CA MET A 1 12.47 8.46 1.26
C MET A 1 13.12 7.37 2.11
N GLY A 2 12.60 7.09 3.30
CA GLY A 2 13.20 6.18 4.29
C GLY A 2 12.12 5.34 4.97
N GLY A 3 12.53 4.46 5.89
CA GLY A 3 11.65 3.49 6.57
C GLY A 3 11.42 2.21 5.77
N LYS A 4 10.69 1.27 6.39
CA LYS A 4 10.30 -0.02 5.82
C LYS A 4 8.77 -0.10 5.77
N LEU A 5 8.25 -0.54 4.63
CA LEU A 5 6.82 -0.62 4.37
C LEU A 5 6.40 -2.05 4.10
N ARG A 6 5.23 -2.43 4.61
CA ARG A 6 4.49 -3.64 4.22
C ARG A 6 3.21 -3.24 3.50
N TRP A 7 3.02 -3.78 2.32
CA TRP A 7 1.81 -3.64 1.52
C TRP A 7 1.05 -4.95 1.57
N GLU A 8 -0.20 -4.90 1.98
CA GLU A 8 -1.14 -6.02 1.96
C GLU A 8 -2.11 -5.79 0.80
N LEU A 9 -2.15 -6.70 -0.16
CA LEU A 9 -2.98 -6.59 -1.35
C LEU A 9 -4.16 -7.56 -1.31
N THR A 10 -5.20 -7.26 -2.11
CA THR A 10 -6.28 -8.21 -2.40
C THR A 10 -5.70 -9.57 -2.81
N GLY A 11 -6.26 -10.65 -2.26
CA GLY A 11 -5.76 -12.01 -2.49
C GLY A 11 -4.65 -12.44 -1.53
N GLY A 12 -4.26 -11.59 -0.56
CA GLY A 12 -3.33 -11.93 0.50
C GLY A 12 -1.84 -11.80 0.11
N GLU A 13 -1.55 -11.18 -1.03
CA GLU A 13 -0.17 -10.87 -1.42
C GLU A 13 0.42 -9.81 -0.48
N ILE A 14 1.65 -10.05 -0.03
CA ILE A 14 2.38 -9.16 0.86
C ILE A 14 3.67 -8.72 0.17
N ILE A 15 3.87 -7.40 0.04
CA ILE A 15 5.09 -6.81 -0.51
C ILE A 15 5.80 -6.03 0.59
N GLN A 16 7.07 -6.36 0.83
CA GLN A 16 7.95 -5.57 1.70
C GLN A 16 8.81 -4.66 0.83
N ALA A 17 8.83 -3.36 1.16
CA ALA A 17 9.56 -2.35 0.39
C ALA A 17 10.43 -1.50 1.32
N VAL A 18 11.63 -1.17 0.85
CA VAL A 18 12.59 -0.27 1.50
C VAL A 18 12.92 0.92 0.60
N LYS A 19 13.79 1.80 1.07
CA LYS A 19 14.26 2.96 0.30
C LYS A 19 14.82 2.53 -1.05
N GLY A 20 14.24 3.07 -2.13
CA GLY A 20 14.68 2.87 -3.50
C GLY A 20 13.80 1.91 -4.30
N ASP A 21 12.95 1.13 -3.63
CA ASP A 21 12.04 0.21 -4.30
C ASP A 21 10.89 0.95 -4.99
N ILE A 22 10.44 0.36 -6.11
CA ILE A 22 9.22 0.77 -6.81
C ILE A 22 8.22 -0.37 -6.69
N VAL A 23 7.08 -0.08 -6.07
CA VAL A 23 5.98 -1.04 -5.93
C VAL A 23 4.91 -0.73 -6.97
N TRP A 24 4.57 -1.71 -7.80
CA TRP A 24 3.48 -1.63 -8.76
C TRP A 24 2.23 -2.29 -8.20
N ILE A 25 1.13 -1.53 -8.13
CA ILE A 25 -0.17 -2.04 -7.70
C ILE A 25 -1.05 -2.27 -8.93
N PRO A 26 -1.49 -3.52 -9.20
CA PRO A 26 -2.39 -3.80 -10.30
C PRO A 26 -3.72 -3.03 -10.18
N ARG A 27 -4.33 -2.75 -11.33
CA ARG A 27 -5.66 -2.12 -11.37
C ARG A 27 -6.69 -3.02 -10.69
N GLY A 28 -7.53 -2.44 -9.84
CA GLY A 28 -8.60 -3.15 -9.15
C GLY A 28 -8.16 -3.81 -7.84
N THR A 29 -6.90 -3.64 -7.43
CA THR A 29 -6.37 -4.18 -6.18
C THR A 29 -6.56 -3.18 -5.04
N VAL A 30 -7.24 -3.62 -3.97
CA VAL A 30 -7.22 -2.93 -2.68
C VAL A 30 -5.85 -3.14 -2.06
N HIS A 31 -5.26 -2.07 -1.53
CA HIS A 31 -3.98 -2.12 -0.86
C HIS A 31 -4.05 -1.44 0.50
N HIS A 32 -3.48 -2.08 1.51
CA HIS A 32 -3.28 -1.51 2.84
C HIS A 32 -1.78 -1.42 3.12
N ILE A 33 -1.32 -0.28 3.63
CA ILE A 33 0.11 0.03 3.74
C ILE A 33 0.42 0.36 5.19
N VAL A 34 1.38 -0.36 5.75
CA VAL A 34 1.78 -0.24 7.15
C VAL A 34 3.29 0.05 7.21
N THR A 35 3.67 0.99 8.06
CA THR A 35 5.07 1.17 8.46
C THR A 35 5.50 -0.01 9.34
N GLU A 36 6.58 -0.67 8.98
CA GLU A 36 7.23 -1.67 9.82
C GLU A 36 8.51 -1.10 10.43
N GLY A 37 8.74 -1.39 11.71
CA GLY A 37 9.91 -0.91 12.45
C GLY A 37 9.59 0.30 13.32
N ASP A 38 10.66 0.92 13.83
CA ASP A 38 10.64 2.02 14.79
C ASP A 38 10.96 3.39 14.16
N GLU A 39 11.23 3.41 12.85
CA GLU A 39 11.48 4.63 12.10
C GLU A 39 10.28 5.07 11.26
N MET A 40 10.17 6.38 11.05
CA MET A 40 9.16 6.96 10.17
C MET A 40 9.38 6.53 8.72
N SER A 41 8.29 6.14 8.04
CA SER A 41 8.31 5.82 6.61
C SER A 41 7.80 6.97 5.74
N LEU A 42 8.44 7.19 4.59
CA LEU A 42 7.99 8.16 3.58
C LEU A 42 7.91 7.50 2.20
N ARG A 43 6.74 7.56 1.56
CA ARG A 43 6.48 7.07 0.20
C ARG A 43 5.92 8.18 -0.71
N PHE A 44 6.13 8.03 -2.02
CA PHE A 44 5.64 8.93 -3.05
C PHE A 44 4.76 8.10 -3.98
N ALA A 45 3.47 8.46 -4.07
CA ALA A 45 2.50 7.72 -4.85
C ALA A 45 2.19 8.44 -6.16
N VAL A 46 2.18 7.68 -7.26
CA VAL A 46 1.74 8.15 -8.58
C VAL A 46 0.55 7.30 -9.01
N ALA A 47 -0.56 7.94 -9.36
CA ALA A 47 -1.77 7.26 -9.81
C ALA A 47 -2.37 7.98 -11.03
N MET A 48 -2.97 7.21 -11.94
CA MET A 48 -3.64 7.74 -13.12
C MET A 48 -5.05 8.23 -12.78
N PRO A 49 -5.47 9.43 -13.22
CA PRO A 49 -6.85 9.89 -13.06
C PRO A 49 -7.87 9.04 -13.85
N PRO A 50 -9.09 8.86 -13.32
CA PRO A 50 -9.55 9.22 -11.98
C PRO A 50 -9.13 8.16 -10.95
N ALA A 51 -8.21 8.52 -10.05
CA ALA A 51 -7.78 7.66 -8.94
C ALA A 51 -8.76 7.79 -7.76
N VAL A 52 -9.98 7.28 -7.96
CA VAL A 52 -11.03 7.31 -6.93
C VAL A 52 -10.60 6.45 -5.76
N HIS A 53 -10.56 7.05 -4.57
CA HIS A 53 -10.32 6.31 -3.34
C HIS A 53 -11.65 5.90 -2.72
N VAL A 54 -11.86 4.60 -2.57
CA VAL A 54 -12.99 4.02 -1.83
C VAL A 54 -12.44 3.49 -0.52
N TRP A 55 -12.92 4.04 0.60
CA TRP A 55 -12.53 3.64 1.94
C TRP A 55 -13.68 2.92 2.62
N GLN A 56 -13.36 1.90 3.42
CA GLN A 56 -14.31 1.24 4.32
C GLN A 56 -13.78 1.41 5.73
N ASP A 57 -14.66 1.74 6.66
CA ASP A 57 -14.30 1.97 8.07
C ASP A 57 -13.95 0.64 8.78
N ASP A 58 -14.37 -0.49 8.21
CA ASP A 58 -14.16 -1.84 8.71
C ASP A 58 -13.43 -2.72 7.69
N ALA A 59 -12.16 -3.03 7.96
CA ALA A 59 -11.33 -3.91 7.13
C ALA A 59 -11.81 -5.39 7.04
N LYS A 60 -13.04 -5.71 7.49
CA LYS A 60 -13.57 -7.08 7.61
C LYS A 60 -14.53 -7.51 6.50
N THR A 61 -14.93 -6.62 5.60
CA THR A 61 -16.02 -6.89 4.64
C THR A 61 -15.62 -6.84 3.16
N ALA A 62 -14.33 -6.66 2.86
CA ALA A 62 -13.81 -6.80 1.49
C ALA A 62 -13.59 -8.28 1.13
N THR A 63 -14.70 -8.99 0.84
CA THR A 63 -14.73 -10.28 0.13
C THR A 63 -14.92 -10.09 -1.37
#